data_AF-R7IJU7-F1
#
_entry.id   AF-R7IJU7-F1
#
_cell.length_a   1.000
_cell.length_b   1.000
_cell.length_c   1.000
_cell.angle_alpha   90.00
_cell.angle_beta   90.00
_cell.angle_gamma   90.00
#
_symmetry.space_group_name_H-M   'P 1'
#
loop_
_entity.id
_entity.type
_entity.pdbx_description
1 polymer ?
#
loop_
_entity_poly.entity_id
_entity_poly.type
_entity_poly.pdbx_seq_one_letter_code
_entity_poly.pdbx_strand_id
1 'polypeptide(L)'
;MADGTITLKSGGSAATVDVGPAFETTARVNLRTDIWADSVTIENTGSGSAVVNHRGSDHMTISADGNAGGITIRNKSADNATLVVGLTEDQKDSGARVAVMDLITYGAPVIIENQDAAGTVMDIKNHGAIMMQMGNGIPAQITGNIFVDNGSQICLTIGGDGFVHADTLKLTNGSISDIETFGTSTWSNRDGTGNTQAAADGVGSILSMIAMGHSTINADGVVSNGAVGGFHSDDYGIRNGDTTITGEGFAYDTRIPSESYTYINGHGQVNGNQYTKEGAKNTVYVMDDGTLTGNVVSDGVGKLDGTPSVTMVGSGANAVINGDLTASNSGTMTGLIMQKSVENGNVYAVSGGKVTYYLSGQDAQFPTLNGDFVSESGGSITASMNGRWNGASTVSGGTTDVTFIDANAVWNVTRDSELTNFTQGAGTVNFPAAASGFTGTTVTVDGNYSSDGGAINMSTVLQGDTSAHDELDIKGDATGTATITFTKVSGYGSETIEGIKVVQVEGASDAVFTKPDSNRLTAGAYIYDLKKVGKDWYLTSQRDPDAPLPVVPDTPDTPDNPDTPEQPDILLPTDPTDPTAHIVKPELGSYAANLLASNTLFTMTLNDRLGETRYSDALKSQKHSGNI
;
A
#
# COMPACT_ATOMS: atom_id res chain seq x y z
N MET A 1 29.47 38.04 -25.88
CA MET A 1 29.67 37.84 -24.43
C MET A 1 30.29 39.11 -23.91
N ALA A 2 29.61 39.79 -22.99
CA ALA A 2 30.17 40.93 -22.30
C ALA A 2 30.75 40.43 -20.98
N ASP A 3 32.08 40.52 -20.82
CA ASP A 3 32.71 40.38 -19.52
C ASP A 3 32.20 41.54 -18.64
N GLY A 4 31.59 41.27 -17.49
CA GLY A 4 31.09 42.28 -16.56
C GLY A 4 29.61 42.19 -16.20
N THR A 5 29.05 43.29 -15.68
CA THR A 5 27.70 43.36 -15.11
C THR A 5 26.79 44.27 -15.93
N ILE A 6 25.57 43.82 -16.22
CA ILE A 6 24.47 44.64 -16.75
C ILE A 6 23.52 44.96 -15.61
N THR A 7 23.19 46.25 -15.44
CA THR A 7 22.17 46.70 -14.49
C THR A 7 21.20 47.66 -15.17
N LEU A 8 19.93 47.29 -15.21
CA LEU A 8 18.83 48.07 -15.75
C LEU A 8 17.89 48.42 -14.61
N LYS A 9 17.63 49.71 -14.39
CA LYS A 9 16.73 50.18 -13.32
C LYS A 9 15.75 51.23 -13.84
N SER A 10 14.49 51.08 -13.46
CA SER A 10 13.44 52.08 -13.64
C SER A 10 12.79 52.41 -12.30
N GLY A 11 12.34 53.66 -12.13
CA GLY A 11 11.46 54.09 -11.04
C GLY A 11 10.11 54.60 -11.54
N GLY A 12 9.82 54.40 -12.83
CA GLY A 12 8.62 54.90 -13.49
C GLY A 12 7.47 53.89 -13.50
N SER A 13 6.39 54.24 -14.19
CA SER A 13 5.23 53.35 -14.39
C SER A 13 5.39 52.39 -15.56
N ALA A 14 6.37 52.60 -16.43
CA ALA A 14 6.70 51.70 -17.53
C ALA A 14 7.61 50.56 -17.05
N ALA A 15 7.62 49.45 -17.80
CA ALA A 15 8.51 48.34 -17.49
C ALA A 15 9.98 48.73 -17.67
N THR A 16 10.87 48.11 -16.89
CA THR A 16 12.32 48.36 -17.02
C THR A 16 12.85 47.79 -18.33
N VAL A 17 12.38 46.61 -18.72
CA VAL A 17 12.58 46.02 -20.04
C VAL A 17 11.21 45.68 -20.63
N ASP A 18 10.92 46.21 -21.82
CA ASP A 18 9.67 45.98 -22.54
C ASP A 18 9.99 45.51 -23.96
N VAL A 19 9.70 44.24 -24.24
CA VAL A 19 9.74 43.66 -25.58
C VAL A 19 8.32 43.68 -26.12
N GLY A 20 7.94 44.83 -26.69
CA GLY A 20 6.62 45.05 -27.27
C GLY A 20 6.27 44.09 -28.41
N PRO A 21 4.97 44.03 -28.78
CA PRO A 21 4.48 43.12 -29.81
C PRO A 21 5.14 43.39 -31.17
N ALA A 22 5.19 42.38 -32.02
CA ALA A 22 5.62 42.56 -33.41
C ALA A 22 4.62 43.46 -34.14
N PHE A 23 5.07 44.61 -34.66
CA PHE A 23 4.29 45.35 -35.65
C PHE A 23 4.16 44.52 -36.92
N GLU A 24 2.95 44.43 -37.50
CA GLU A 24 2.71 43.84 -38.81
C GLU A 24 3.59 44.52 -39.87
N THR A 25 4.78 43.98 -40.08
CA THR A 25 5.60 44.34 -41.23
C THR A 25 5.93 43.04 -41.96
N THR A 26 5.83 43.09 -43.28
CA THR A 26 6.12 41.96 -44.19
C THR A 26 7.58 41.52 -44.18
N ALA A 27 8.42 42.10 -43.31
CA ALA A 27 9.81 41.75 -43.12
C ALA A 27 9.97 41.03 -41.78
N ARG A 28 10.59 39.85 -41.77
CA ARG A 28 11.03 39.19 -40.53
C ARG A 28 12.13 40.05 -39.90
N VAL A 29 11.76 40.96 -39.00
CA VAL A 29 12.71 41.82 -38.28
C VAL A 29 13.11 41.10 -36.99
N ASN A 30 14.43 40.94 -36.79
CA ASN A 30 15.15 40.33 -35.65
C ASN A 30 14.33 39.52 -34.63
N LEU A 31 14.55 38.20 -34.69
CA LEU A 31 13.84 37.11 -34.01
C LEU A 31 14.33 36.81 -32.58
N ARG A 32 15.10 37.72 -31.96
CA ARG A 32 15.75 37.46 -30.67
C ARG A 32 16.06 38.74 -29.89
N THR A 33 15.75 38.75 -28.60
CA THR A 33 16.23 39.78 -27.65
C THR A 33 17.11 39.13 -26.58
N ASP A 34 18.41 39.40 -26.60
CA ASP A 34 19.37 38.78 -25.68
C ASP A 34 19.99 39.80 -24.71
N ILE A 35 19.90 39.51 -23.40
CA ILE A 35 20.66 40.20 -22.35
C ILE A 35 21.65 39.18 -21.78
N TRP A 36 22.94 39.39 -22.04
CA TRP A 36 24.00 38.44 -21.68
C TRP A 36 25.18 39.15 -21.02
N ALA A 37 25.51 38.75 -19.79
CA ALA A 37 26.64 39.26 -19.01
C ALA A 37 27.12 38.22 -17.99
N ASP A 38 28.16 38.51 -17.20
CA ASP A 38 28.51 37.66 -16.04
C ASP A 38 27.43 37.78 -14.95
N SER A 39 26.85 38.97 -14.81
CA SER A 39 25.76 39.28 -13.87
C SER A 39 24.75 40.22 -14.53
N VAL A 40 23.46 39.92 -14.36
CA VAL A 40 22.34 40.70 -14.90
C VAL A 40 21.41 41.09 -13.75
N THR A 41 21.22 42.39 -13.55
CA THR A 41 20.21 42.93 -12.61
C THR A 41 19.20 43.76 -13.36
N ILE A 42 17.91 43.43 -13.23
CA ILE A 42 16.78 44.21 -13.77
C ILE A 42 15.85 44.56 -12.62
N GLU A 43 15.64 45.84 -12.37
CA GLU A 43 14.85 46.30 -11.22
C GLU A 43 13.84 47.35 -11.65
N ASN A 44 12.58 47.21 -11.21
CA ASN A 44 11.61 48.30 -11.22
C ASN A 44 11.26 48.66 -9.76
N THR A 45 11.55 49.90 -9.38
CA THR A 45 11.21 50.46 -8.06
C THR A 45 9.98 51.36 -8.09
N GLY A 46 9.42 51.58 -9.28
CA GLY A 46 8.18 52.32 -9.51
C GLY A 46 6.97 51.41 -9.47
N SER A 47 5.94 51.72 -10.26
CA SER A 47 4.70 50.94 -10.30
C SER A 47 4.66 49.90 -11.41
N GLY A 48 5.56 49.95 -12.40
CA GLY A 48 5.58 49.06 -13.56
C GLY A 48 6.16 47.66 -13.27
N SER A 49 6.25 46.82 -14.29
CA SER A 49 6.93 45.50 -14.22
C SER A 49 8.45 45.61 -14.36
N ALA A 50 9.20 44.59 -13.94
CA ALA A 50 10.63 44.54 -14.22
C ALA A 50 10.86 44.17 -15.69
N VAL A 51 10.18 43.12 -16.16
CA VAL A 51 10.27 42.66 -17.54
C VAL A 51 8.89 42.35 -18.11
N VAL A 52 8.64 42.81 -19.33
CA VAL A 52 7.47 42.48 -20.12
C VAL A 52 7.93 41.93 -21.48
N ASN A 53 7.41 40.78 -21.88
CA ASN A 53 7.60 40.22 -23.21
C ASN A 53 6.25 39.88 -23.86
N HIS A 54 5.90 40.64 -24.89
CA HIS A 54 4.66 40.48 -25.65
C HIS A 54 4.88 39.98 -27.08
N ARG A 55 6.12 39.68 -27.46
CA ARG A 55 6.43 39.43 -28.86
C ARG A 55 6.25 37.96 -29.22
N GLY A 56 5.21 37.70 -30.01
CA GLY A 56 4.97 36.36 -30.57
C GLY A 56 6.06 35.94 -31.56
N SER A 57 6.48 34.67 -31.47
CA SER A 57 7.51 34.05 -32.31
C SER A 57 8.92 34.63 -32.14
N ASP A 58 9.19 35.25 -30.99
CA ASP A 58 10.51 35.74 -30.58
C ASP A 58 10.90 35.11 -29.22
N HIS A 59 12.19 34.89 -29.00
CA HIS A 59 12.78 34.47 -27.73
C HIS A 59 13.46 35.67 -27.08
N MET A 60 13.02 36.00 -25.87
CA MET A 60 13.81 36.84 -24.96
C MET A 60 14.72 35.95 -24.12
N THR A 61 16.03 36.07 -24.25
CA THR A 61 16.98 35.36 -23.38
C THR A 61 17.60 36.34 -22.38
N ILE A 62 17.57 35.99 -21.09
CA ILE A 62 18.41 36.61 -20.05
C ILE A 62 19.40 35.55 -19.59
N SER A 63 20.70 35.79 -19.80
CA SER A 63 21.78 34.85 -19.46
C SER A 63 22.79 35.46 -18.51
N ALA A 64 23.26 34.64 -17.56
CA ALA A 64 24.39 34.95 -16.71
C ALA A 64 25.45 33.83 -16.75
N ASP A 65 26.68 34.19 -17.14
CA ASP A 65 27.80 33.26 -17.34
C ASP A 65 28.96 33.57 -16.38
N GLY A 66 28.84 33.21 -15.11
CA GLY A 66 29.99 33.35 -14.20
C GLY A 66 29.73 32.88 -12.78
N ASN A 67 30.68 32.13 -12.21
CA ASN A 67 30.62 31.63 -10.82
C ASN A 67 30.50 32.74 -9.74
N ALA A 68 30.70 34.01 -10.10
CA ALA A 68 30.61 35.16 -9.20
C ALA A 68 29.44 36.11 -9.51
N GLY A 69 28.68 35.87 -10.58
CA GLY A 69 27.54 36.68 -11.00
C GLY A 69 26.23 35.90 -10.95
N GLY A 70 25.09 36.54 -11.29
CA GLY A 70 23.75 35.95 -11.17
C GLY A 70 22.72 36.72 -11.99
N ILE A 71 21.53 36.12 -12.18
CA ILE A 71 20.37 36.83 -12.69
C ILE A 71 19.57 37.33 -11.48
N THR A 72 19.25 38.60 -11.45
CA THR A 72 18.43 39.18 -10.39
C THR A 72 17.37 40.08 -11.01
N ILE A 73 16.11 39.72 -10.85
CA ILE A 73 14.98 40.47 -11.38
C ILE A 73 14.04 40.83 -10.23
N ARG A 74 13.80 42.13 -10.05
CA ARG A 74 13.07 42.65 -8.89
C ARG A 74 11.99 43.62 -9.30
N ASN A 75 10.83 43.48 -8.68
CA ASN A 75 9.79 44.49 -8.70
C ASN A 75 9.28 44.76 -7.29
N LYS A 76 8.60 45.88 -7.08
CA LYS A 76 7.88 46.18 -5.83
C LYS A 76 6.53 46.81 -6.17
N SER A 77 5.62 45.98 -6.67
CA SER A 77 4.30 46.42 -7.10
C SER A 77 3.25 45.37 -6.77
N ALA A 78 2.17 45.79 -6.11
CA ALA A 78 0.99 44.96 -5.90
C ALA A 78 0.21 44.75 -7.20
N ASP A 79 0.22 45.74 -8.09
CA ASP A 79 -0.63 45.78 -9.28
C ASP A 79 0.05 45.17 -10.53
N ASN A 80 1.38 45.14 -10.57
CA ASN A 80 2.14 44.67 -11.73
C ASN A 80 3.09 43.54 -11.35
N ALA A 81 3.06 42.46 -12.14
CA ALA A 81 3.95 41.33 -11.92
C ALA A 81 5.42 41.70 -12.16
N THR A 82 6.35 40.98 -11.51
CA THR A 82 7.79 41.14 -11.80
C THR A 82 8.09 40.78 -13.26
N LEU A 83 7.57 39.64 -13.72
CA LEU A 83 7.64 39.17 -15.10
C LEU A 83 6.24 39.06 -15.69
N VAL A 84 6.03 39.64 -16.88
CA VAL A 84 4.84 39.44 -17.70
C VAL A 84 5.27 38.84 -19.03
N VAL A 85 4.78 37.64 -19.36
CA VAL A 85 5.15 36.95 -20.60
C VAL A 85 3.91 36.41 -21.28
N GLY A 86 3.68 36.79 -22.53
CA GLY A 86 2.47 36.40 -23.21
C GLY A 86 2.09 37.27 -24.38
N LEU A 87 1.34 36.75 -25.34
CA LEU A 87 0.80 37.57 -26.41
C LEU A 87 -0.14 38.65 -25.85
N THR A 88 -0.22 39.78 -26.56
CA THR A 88 -1.23 40.80 -26.26
C THR A 88 -2.64 40.25 -26.50
N GLU A 89 -3.65 40.88 -25.90
CA GLU A 89 -5.05 40.43 -26.02
C GLU A 89 -5.56 40.36 -27.46
N ASP A 90 -5.09 41.25 -28.34
CA ASP A 90 -5.39 41.26 -29.77
C ASP A 90 -4.68 40.14 -30.56
N GLN A 91 -3.61 39.55 -29.98
CA GLN A 91 -2.81 38.50 -30.61
C GLN A 91 -3.06 37.11 -30.03
N LYS A 92 -3.87 36.96 -28.98
CA LYS A 92 -4.05 35.68 -28.28
C LYS A 92 -4.58 34.54 -29.17
N ASP A 93 -5.39 34.87 -30.18
CA ASP A 93 -5.95 33.89 -31.12
C ASP A 93 -5.08 33.72 -32.40
N SER A 94 -3.92 34.38 -32.45
CA SER A 94 -3.02 34.30 -33.60
C SER A 94 -2.30 32.94 -33.62
N GLY A 95 -2.89 32.00 -34.36
CA GLY A 95 -2.45 30.60 -34.42
C GLY A 95 -0.92 30.44 -34.57
N ALA A 96 -0.36 29.59 -33.71
CA ALA A 96 1.04 29.14 -33.62
C ALA A 96 2.10 30.16 -33.10
N ARG A 97 1.70 31.32 -32.58
CA ARG A 97 2.66 32.23 -31.92
C ARG A 97 2.77 31.93 -30.43
N VAL A 98 3.98 31.97 -29.91
CA VAL A 98 4.29 31.87 -28.48
C VAL A 98 5.25 33.01 -28.14
N ALA A 99 5.06 33.67 -27.00
CA ALA A 99 6.02 34.62 -26.46
C ALA A 99 6.90 33.88 -25.45
N VAL A 100 8.19 33.72 -25.74
CA VAL A 100 9.10 32.89 -24.93
C VAL A 100 10.10 33.76 -24.18
N MET A 101 10.30 33.46 -22.89
CA MET A 101 11.40 33.99 -22.09
C MET A 101 12.25 32.84 -21.55
N ASP A 102 13.53 32.84 -21.93
CA ASP A 102 14.53 31.91 -21.46
C ASP A 102 15.41 32.59 -20.39
N LEU A 103 15.53 31.95 -19.23
CA LEU A 103 16.45 32.32 -18.16
C LEU A 103 17.55 31.26 -18.08
N ILE A 104 18.75 31.62 -18.51
CA ILE A 104 19.84 30.65 -18.70
C ILE A 104 21.00 30.98 -17.75
N THR A 105 21.50 29.99 -17.01
CA THR A 105 22.72 30.18 -16.22
C THR A 105 23.66 28.99 -16.28
N TYR A 106 24.96 29.28 -16.23
CA TYR A 106 26.03 28.29 -16.20
C TYR A 106 26.83 28.38 -14.89
N GLY A 107 26.17 28.08 -13.77
CA GLY A 107 26.78 28.07 -12.43
C GLY A 107 26.43 29.28 -11.55
N ALA A 108 25.51 30.13 -12.00
CA ALA A 108 25.16 31.41 -11.38
C ALA A 108 23.73 31.37 -10.80
N PRO A 109 23.47 31.87 -9.59
CA PRO A 109 22.14 31.84 -8.99
C PRO A 109 21.13 32.75 -9.72
N VAL A 110 19.86 32.42 -9.58
CA VAL A 110 18.74 33.23 -10.08
C VAL A 110 17.90 33.71 -8.92
N ILE A 111 17.60 35.01 -8.88
CA ILE A 111 16.69 35.62 -7.92
C ILE A 111 15.61 36.37 -8.69
N ILE A 112 14.35 36.00 -8.48
CA ILE A 112 13.20 36.68 -9.07
C ILE A 112 12.21 36.94 -7.94
N GLU A 113 11.97 38.21 -7.65
CA GLU A 113 11.07 38.56 -6.56
C GLU A 113 10.15 39.71 -6.92
N ASN A 114 8.94 39.64 -6.39
CA ASN A 114 8.18 40.82 -6.09
C ASN A 114 8.35 41.12 -4.59
N GLN A 115 8.75 42.33 -4.26
CA GLN A 115 8.97 42.74 -2.86
C GLN A 115 7.70 43.24 -2.19
N ASP A 116 6.63 43.46 -2.97
CA ASP A 116 5.30 43.70 -2.42
C ASP A 116 4.67 42.36 -2.02
N ALA A 117 4.18 42.26 -0.78
CA ALA A 117 3.60 41.04 -0.24
C ALA A 117 2.33 40.57 -0.98
N ALA A 118 1.59 41.48 -1.61
CA ALA A 118 0.45 41.14 -2.47
C ALA A 118 0.86 40.96 -3.95
N GLY A 119 2.12 41.25 -4.27
CA GLY A 119 2.62 41.27 -5.64
C GLY A 119 2.82 39.88 -6.25
N THR A 120 2.56 39.81 -7.55
CA THR A 120 2.79 38.65 -8.42
C THR A 120 4.24 38.65 -8.90
N VAL A 121 4.90 37.49 -8.90
CA VAL A 121 6.25 37.37 -9.46
C VAL A 121 6.21 37.05 -10.94
N MET A 122 5.29 36.19 -11.37
CA MET A 122 5.14 35.77 -12.77
C MET A 122 3.66 35.76 -13.18
N ASP A 123 3.35 36.53 -14.22
CA ASP A 123 2.05 36.53 -14.92
C ASP A 123 2.29 36.06 -16.36
N ILE A 124 1.99 34.79 -16.64
CA ILE A 124 2.21 34.16 -17.94
C ILE A 124 0.85 33.91 -18.59
N LYS A 125 0.58 34.54 -19.73
CA LYS A 125 -0.77 34.56 -20.32
C LYS A 125 -0.73 34.42 -21.83
N ASN A 126 -1.86 34.02 -22.43
CA ASN A 126 -2.07 34.06 -23.87
C ASN A 126 -0.89 33.44 -24.66
N HIS A 127 -0.64 32.15 -24.47
CA HIS A 127 0.47 31.43 -25.08
C HIS A 127 1.86 32.04 -24.75
N GLY A 128 2.07 32.41 -23.50
CA GLY A 128 3.39 32.78 -22.96
C GLY A 128 4.14 31.56 -22.46
N ALA A 129 5.47 31.60 -22.48
CA ALA A 129 6.31 30.55 -21.89
C ALA A 129 7.50 31.16 -21.14
N ILE A 130 7.73 30.70 -19.91
CA ILE A 130 8.98 30.96 -19.17
C ILE A 130 9.69 29.63 -18.98
N MET A 131 10.95 29.56 -19.42
CA MET A 131 11.81 28.40 -19.28
C MET A 131 13.07 28.78 -18.50
N MET A 132 13.35 28.07 -17.41
CA MET A 132 14.62 28.19 -16.69
C MET A 132 15.54 27.04 -17.07
N GLN A 133 16.69 27.35 -17.66
CA GLN A 133 17.71 26.37 -18.01
C GLN A 133 18.94 26.56 -17.12
N MET A 134 19.06 25.71 -16.11
CA MET A 134 20.17 25.72 -15.16
C MET A 134 20.46 24.30 -14.65
N GLY A 135 21.66 24.10 -14.12
CA GLY A 135 22.01 22.84 -13.46
C GLY A 135 21.33 22.68 -12.10
N ASN A 136 20.98 21.45 -11.73
CA ASN A 136 20.21 21.09 -10.52
C ASN A 136 20.92 21.48 -9.20
N GLY A 137 22.21 21.79 -9.23
CA GLY A 137 22.97 22.28 -8.07
C GLY A 137 22.98 23.80 -7.90
N ILE A 138 22.33 24.55 -8.81
CA ILE A 138 22.36 26.01 -8.83
C ILE A 138 21.14 26.57 -8.09
N PRO A 139 21.33 27.48 -7.11
CA PRO A 139 20.21 28.07 -6.38
C PRO A 139 19.33 28.98 -7.27
N ALA A 140 18.03 28.72 -7.26
CA ALA A 140 17.02 29.62 -7.78
C ALA A 140 16.08 30.06 -6.64
N GLN A 141 15.84 31.35 -6.49
CA GLN A 141 14.99 31.93 -5.45
C GLN A 141 13.85 32.72 -6.09
N ILE A 142 12.64 32.22 -5.94
CA ILE A 142 11.43 32.82 -6.52
C ILE A 142 10.51 33.26 -5.38
N THR A 143 10.16 34.55 -5.32
CA THR A 143 9.28 35.10 -4.27
C THR A 143 8.10 35.86 -4.86
N GLY A 144 6.89 35.35 -4.64
CA GLY A 144 5.62 35.96 -5.04
C GLY A 144 4.71 34.98 -5.80
N ASN A 145 3.46 35.38 -6.00
CA ASN A 145 2.46 34.50 -6.63
C ASN A 145 2.74 34.28 -8.12
N ILE A 146 2.32 33.12 -8.63
CA ILE A 146 2.53 32.70 -10.01
C ILE A 146 1.16 32.41 -10.65
N PHE A 147 0.90 33.05 -11.79
CA PHE A 147 -0.31 32.83 -12.59
C PHE A 147 0.08 32.43 -14.00
N VAL A 148 -0.54 31.36 -14.50
CA VAL A 148 -0.32 30.81 -15.83
C VAL A 148 -1.68 30.53 -16.47
N ASP A 149 -1.96 31.12 -17.62
CA ASP A 149 -3.29 31.07 -18.23
C ASP A 149 -3.25 30.92 -19.75
N ASN A 150 -4.33 30.38 -20.31
CA ASN A 150 -4.65 30.40 -21.73
C ASN A 150 -3.52 29.79 -22.60
N GLY A 151 -3.30 28.48 -22.44
CA GLY A 151 -2.29 27.73 -23.17
C GLY A 151 -0.84 28.11 -22.87
N SER A 152 -0.59 28.83 -21.77
CA SER A 152 0.75 29.26 -21.34
C SER A 152 1.49 28.20 -20.52
N GLN A 153 2.81 28.35 -20.42
CA GLN A 153 3.68 27.34 -19.83
C GLN A 153 4.72 27.94 -18.89
N ILE A 154 5.05 27.19 -17.84
CA ILE A 154 6.16 27.50 -16.94
C ILE A 154 6.98 26.24 -16.68
N CYS A 155 8.29 26.33 -16.87
CA CYS A 155 9.24 25.27 -16.53
C CYS A 155 10.34 25.85 -15.64
N LEU A 156 10.40 25.40 -14.38
CA LEU A 156 11.37 25.87 -13.39
C LEU A 156 12.17 24.71 -12.81
N THR A 157 13.49 24.83 -12.85
CA THR A 157 14.41 24.01 -12.06
C THR A 157 14.85 24.80 -10.84
N ILE A 158 14.55 24.28 -9.65
CA ILE A 158 14.91 24.90 -8.37
C ILE A 158 16.00 24.05 -7.73
N GLY A 159 17.26 24.45 -7.95
CA GLY A 159 18.42 23.70 -7.51
C GLY A 159 19.04 24.18 -6.19
N GLY A 160 20.05 23.45 -5.73
CA GLY A 160 20.89 23.82 -4.59
C GLY A 160 20.10 24.03 -3.29
N ASP A 161 20.30 25.16 -2.64
CA ASP A 161 19.54 25.67 -1.48
C ASP A 161 18.51 26.74 -1.88
N GLY A 162 18.06 26.70 -3.14
CA GLY A 162 17.04 27.60 -3.68
C GLY A 162 15.65 27.40 -3.07
N PHE A 163 14.71 28.25 -3.45
CA PHE A 163 13.32 28.11 -3.03
C PHE A 163 12.30 28.70 -4.00
N VAL A 164 11.06 28.26 -3.85
CA VAL A 164 9.84 28.94 -4.34
C VAL A 164 8.99 29.30 -3.13
N HIS A 165 8.83 30.59 -2.87
CA HIS A 165 7.98 31.13 -1.81
C HIS A 165 6.80 31.86 -2.46
N ALA A 166 5.68 31.15 -2.60
CA ALA A 166 4.48 31.63 -3.25
C ALA A 166 3.24 31.16 -2.49
N ASP A 167 2.32 32.05 -2.17
CA ASP A 167 1.04 31.65 -1.55
C ASP A 167 0.17 30.90 -2.57
N THR A 168 0.31 31.24 -3.85
CA THR A 168 -0.48 30.67 -4.93
C THR A 168 0.34 30.40 -6.19
N LEU A 169 0.14 29.20 -6.75
CA LEU A 169 0.38 28.87 -8.14
C LEU A 169 -0.97 28.51 -8.77
N LYS A 170 -1.38 29.22 -9.83
CA LYS A 170 -2.67 28.94 -10.49
C LYS A 170 -2.50 28.79 -12.00
N LEU A 171 -3.06 27.69 -12.51
CA LEU A 171 -3.07 27.25 -13.90
C LEU A 171 -4.52 27.20 -14.40
N THR A 172 -4.83 27.90 -15.48
CA THR A 172 -6.16 27.91 -16.12
C THR A 172 -6.10 27.79 -17.64
N ASN A 173 -7.20 27.31 -18.23
CA ASN A 173 -7.44 27.34 -19.68
C ASN A 173 -6.31 26.69 -20.51
N GLY A 174 -5.93 25.46 -20.18
CA GLY A 174 -4.96 24.71 -20.99
C GLY A 174 -3.49 25.02 -20.65
N SER A 175 -3.22 25.63 -19.50
CA SER A 175 -1.88 26.02 -19.08
C SER A 175 -1.11 24.89 -18.39
N ILE A 176 0.21 24.90 -18.48
CA ILE A 176 1.08 23.83 -17.97
C ILE A 176 2.11 24.39 -16.99
N SER A 177 2.31 23.72 -15.86
CA SER A 177 3.51 23.87 -15.05
C SER A 177 4.36 22.62 -15.09
N ASP A 178 5.67 22.82 -15.02
CA ASP A 178 6.67 21.81 -14.73
C ASP A 178 7.70 22.39 -13.77
N ILE A 179 7.55 22.10 -12.48
CA ILE A 179 8.39 22.67 -11.43
C ILE A 179 9.06 21.53 -10.68
N GLU A 180 10.39 21.47 -10.81
CA GLU A 180 11.25 20.47 -10.21
C GLU A 180 12.12 21.10 -9.12
N THR A 181 12.12 20.50 -7.93
CA THR A 181 13.00 20.88 -6.82
C THR A 181 14.09 19.84 -6.63
N PHE A 182 15.34 20.29 -6.42
CA PHE A 182 16.52 19.45 -6.23
C PHE A 182 17.33 19.86 -5.00
N GLY A 183 18.29 19.02 -4.62
CA GLY A 183 19.25 19.36 -3.56
C GLY A 183 18.56 19.48 -2.21
N THR A 184 18.68 20.64 -1.57
CA THR A 184 18.00 20.96 -0.30
C THR A 184 17.03 22.12 -0.48
N SER A 185 16.54 22.32 -1.71
CA SER A 185 15.62 23.39 -2.03
C SER A 185 14.24 23.18 -1.41
N THR A 186 13.51 24.28 -1.27
CA THR A 186 12.17 24.26 -0.66
C THR A 186 11.12 24.95 -1.52
N TRP A 187 9.90 24.44 -1.51
CA TRP A 187 8.72 25.15 -2.03
C TRP A 187 7.71 25.28 -0.90
N SER A 188 7.24 26.49 -0.62
CA SER A 188 6.27 26.79 0.44
C SER A 188 5.50 28.07 0.15
N ASN A 189 4.53 28.39 1.02
CA ASN A 189 3.87 29.69 1.00
C ASN A 189 4.90 30.84 1.15
N ARG A 190 4.46 32.09 0.94
CA ARG A 190 5.39 33.21 0.81
C ARG A 190 6.25 33.47 2.04
N ASP A 191 5.74 33.16 3.23
CA ASP A 191 6.46 33.33 4.49
C ASP A 191 7.40 32.15 4.84
N GLY A 192 7.34 31.07 4.08
CA GLY A 192 8.18 29.89 4.24
C GLY A 192 7.72 28.92 5.35
N THR A 193 6.54 29.11 5.93
CA THR A 193 6.10 28.36 7.14
C THR A 193 4.97 27.37 6.91
N GLY A 194 4.35 27.37 5.72
CA GLY A 194 3.20 26.56 5.39
C GLY A 194 3.11 26.23 3.89
N ASN A 195 1.90 25.85 3.47
CA ASN A 195 1.68 25.28 2.15
C ASN A 195 1.34 26.36 1.10
N THR A 196 1.96 26.27 -0.08
CA THR A 196 1.45 26.94 -1.28
C THR A 196 0.12 26.30 -1.71
N GLN A 197 -0.86 27.11 -2.14
CA GLN A 197 -2.01 26.59 -2.86
C GLN A 197 -1.68 26.49 -4.35
N ALA A 198 -1.43 25.27 -4.84
CA ALA A 198 -1.13 25.00 -6.24
C ALA A 198 -2.35 24.39 -6.93
N ALA A 199 -2.91 25.06 -7.94
CA ALA A 199 -4.16 24.63 -8.57
C ALA A 199 -4.09 24.63 -10.10
N ALA A 200 -4.61 23.57 -10.71
CA ALA A 200 -4.95 23.53 -12.13
C ALA A 200 -6.46 23.32 -12.34
N ASP A 201 -7.00 24.13 -13.24
CA ASP A 201 -8.42 24.15 -13.56
C ASP A 201 -8.65 24.14 -15.07
N GLY A 202 -9.58 23.31 -15.51
CA GLY A 202 -10.02 23.21 -16.89
C GLY A 202 -9.23 22.21 -17.75
N VAL A 203 -9.88 21.75 -18.82
CA VAL A 203 -9.31 20.78 -19.76
C VAL A 203 -8.01 21.30 -20.37
N GLY A 204 -7.01 20.42 -20.40
CA GLY A 204 -5.69 20.70 -20.95
C GLY A 204 -4.74 21.38 -19.97
N SER A 205 -5.23 21.83 -18.81
CA SER A 205 -4.37 22.36 -17.76
C SER A 205 -3.63 21.24 -17.05
N ILE A 206 -2.32 21.41 -16.82
CA ILE A 206 -1.47 20.40 -16.18
C ILE A 206 -0.70 21.03 -15.02
N LEU A 207 -0.87 20.50 -13.82
CA LEU A 207 -0.07 20.83 -12.64
C LEU A 207 0.98 19.73 -12.41
N SER A 208 2.23 19.99 -12.76
CA SER A 208 3.36 19.14 -12.37
C SER A 208 4.11 19.74 -11.18
N MET A 209 4.42 18.89 -10.20
CA MET A 209 5.18 19.25 -9.01
C MET A 209 6.07 18.07 -8.59
N ILE A 210 7.38 18.25 -8.71
CA ILE A 210 8.35 17.14 -8.63
C ILE A 210 9.39 17.45 -7.56
N ALA A 211 9.37 16.69 -6.47
CA ALA A 211 10.40 16.74 -5.43
C ALA A 211 11.46 15.66 -5.72
N MET A 212 12.68 16.09 -6.00
CA MET A 212 13.82 15.20 -6.26
C MET A 212 14.95 15.42 -5.24
N GLY A 213 15.73 14.38 -4.97
CA GLY A 213 16.84 14.51 -4.01
C GLY A 213 16.32 14.83 -2.61
N HIS A 214 17.09 15.54 -1.79
CA HIS A 214 16.65 15.93 -0.45
C HIS A 214 15.78 17.21 -0.41
N SER A 215 15.07 17.52 -1.51
CA SER A 215 14.23 18.72 -1.60
C SER A 215 12.89 18.52 -0.89
N THR A 216 12.23 19.63 -0.55
CA THR A 216 10.93 19.59 0.15
C THR A 216 9.93 20.53 -0.51
N ILE A 217 8.79 19.99 -0.92
CA ILE A 217 7.63 20.77 -1.38
C ILE A 217 6.56 20.76 -0.29
N ASN A 218 6.15 21.93 0.18
CA ASN A 218 5.04 22.16 1.09
C ASN A 218 3.94 22.87 0.30
N ALA A 219 2.99 22.10 -0.24
CA ALA A 219 1.95 22.66 -1.09
C ALA A 219 0.75 21.73 -1.18
N ASP A 220 -0.44 22.32 -1.07
CA ASP A 220 -1.69 21.64 -1.36
C ASP A 220 -1.93 21.71 -2.87
N GLY A 221 -2.04 20.54 -3.50
CA GLY A 221 -2.30 20.39 -4.93
C GLY A 221 -3.79 20.22 -5.20
N VAL A 222 -4.37 21.02 -6.10
CA VAL A 222 -5.77 20.90 -6.52
C VAL A 222 -5.86 20.79 -8.03
N VAL A 223 -6.50 19.73 -8.51
CA VAL A 223 -6.74 19.49 -9.94
C VAL A 223 -8.23 19.37 -10.17
N SER A 224 -8.79 20.19 -11.05
CA SER A 224 -10.24 20.27 -11.23
C SER A 224 -10.71 20.50 -12.66
N ASN A 225 -11.99 20.15 -12.91
CA ASN A 225 -12.70 20.40 -14.15
C ASN A 225 -11.97 19.91 -15.42
N GLY A 226 -11.44 18.68 -15.36
CA GLY A 226 -10.75 18.03 -16.48
C GLY A 226 -9.26 18.36 -16.61
N ALA A 227 -8.69 19.09 -15.64
CA ALA A 227 -7.25 19.26 -15.51
C ALA A 227 -6.56 17.94 -15.12
N VAL A 228 -5.23 17.89 -15.30
CA VAL A 228 -4.37 16.75 -14.96
C VAL A 228 -3.29 17.14 -13.95
N GLY A 229 -2.97 16.24 -13.01
CA GLY A 229 -1.89 16.40 -12.03
C GLY A 229 -0.78 15.36 -12.18
N GLY A 230 0.48 15.80 -12.11
CA GLY A 230 1.66 14.96 -11.98
C GLY A 230 2.42 15.29 -10.69
N PHE A 231 2.43 14.38 -9.72
CA PHE A 231 3.02 14.62 -8.41
C PHE A 231 4.09 13.58 -8.12
N HIS A 232 5.33 14.02 -7.97
CA HIS A 232 6.47 13.13 -7.85
C HIS A 232 7.24 13.41 -6.57
N SER A 233 7.71 12.33 -5.94
CA SER A 233 8.63 12.34 -4.81
C SER A 233 9.65 11.25 -5.03
N ASP A 234 10.81 11.63 -5.54
CA ASP A 234 11.87 10.72 -5.99
C ASP A 234 13.15 10.96 -5.20
N ASP A 235 13.92 9.89 -4.95
CA ASP A 235 15.28 9.95 -4.41
C ASP A 235 15.40 10.81 -3.14
N TYR A 236 14.68 10.45 -2.07
CA TYR A 236 14.54 11.21 -0.80
C TYR A 236 13.71 12.49 -0.87
N GLY A 237 13.06 12.79 -2.01
CA GLY A 237 12.23 13.98 -2.17
C GLY A 237 11.04 13.91 -1.22
N ILE A 238 10.65 15.04 -0.64
CA ILE A 238 9.53 15.12 0.30
C ILE A 238 8.44 16.02 -0.25
N ARG A 239 7.21 15.50 -0.33
CA ARG A 239 5.99 16.28 -0.53
C ARG A 239 5.12 16.29 0.72
N ASN A 240 4.89 17.50 1.21
CA ASN A 240 3.94 17.83 2.26
C ASN A 240 2.76 18.59 1.64
N GLY A 241 1.58 18.43 2.23
CA GLY A 241 0.34 19.02 1.72
C GLY A 241 -0.53 18.03 0.96
N ASP A 242 -1.83 18.27 1.02
CA ASP A 242 -2.84 17.36 0.48
C ASP A 242 -2.97 17.50 -1.03
N THR A 243 -3.27 16.40 -1.72
CA THR A 243 -3.66 16.42 -3.13
C THR A 243 -5.17 16.19 -3.24
N THR A 244 -5.88 17.07 -3.93
CA THR A 244 -7.31 16.94 -4.22
C THR A 244 -7.57 16.95 -5.70
N ILE A 245 -8.24 15.91 -6.20
CA ILE A 245 -8.66 15.78 -7.59
C ILE A 245 -10.18 15.74 -7.60
N THR A 246 -10.81 16.66 -8.33
CA THR A 246 -12.27 16.81 -8.25
C THR A 246 -12.90 17.24 -9.55
N GLY A 247 -14.04 16.62 -9.87
CA GLY A 247 -14.91 17.05 -10.95
C GLY A 247 -14.42 16.66 -12.33
N GLU A 248 -15.11 17.20 -13.33
CA GLU A 248 -14.98 16.82 -14.73
C GLU A 248 -15.13 18.07 -15.61
N GLY A 249 -14.38 18.12 -16.70
CA GLY A 249 -14.47 19.15 -17.74
C GLY A 249 -15.02 18.60 -19.05
N PHE A 250 -15.08 19.49 -20.06
CA PHE A 250 -15.58 19.14 -21.38
C PHE A 250 -14.69 19.69 -22.49
N ALA A 251 -14.42 18.87 -23.51
CA ALA A 251 -13.89 19.33 -24.80
C ALA A 251 -14.69 18.69 -25.94
N TYR A 252 -15.25 19.52 -26.82
CA TYR A 252 -16.03 19.07 -27.99
C TYR A 252 -17.08 18.00 -27.63
N ASP A 253 -17.90 18.27 -26.62
CA ASP A 253 -18.91 17.36 -26.03
C ASP A 253 -18.37 16.06 -25.41
N THR A 254 -17.05 15.88 -25.38
CA THR A 254 -16.41 14.77 -24.68
C THR A 254 -16.16 15.16 -23.24
N ARG A 255 -16.70 14.37 -22.33
CA ARG A 255 -16.44 14.50 -20.90
C ARG A 255 -15.02 14.05 -20.58
N ILE A 256 -14.30 14.86 -19.82
CA ILE A 256 -12.92 14.61 -19.42
C ILE A 256 -12.87 14.70 -17.89
N PRO A 257 -12.74 13.59 -17.17
CA PRO A 257 -12.57 13.64 -15.72
C PRO A 257 -11.25 14.32 -15.37
N SER A 258 -11.18 14.97 -14.21
CA SER A 258 -9.88 15.33 -13.67
C SER A 258 -9.11 14.07 -13.28
N GLU A 259 -7.82 14.05 -13.62
CA GLU A 259 -6.96 12.89 -13.40
C GLU A 259 -5.67 13.30 -12.69
N SER A 260 -5.12 12.42 -11.84
CA SER A 260 -3.76 12.60 -11.33
C SER A 260 -2.96 11.32 -11.29
N TYR A 261 -1.65 11.50 -11.29
CA TYR A 261 -0.65 10.48 -11.09
C TYR A 261 0.32 10.94 -9.99
N THR A 262 0.32 10.23 -8.87
CA THR A 262 1.27 10.41 -7.77
C THR A 262 2.28 9.27 -7.78
N TYR A 263 3.57 9.58 -7.89
CA TYR A 263 4.66 8.61 -7.93
C TYR A 263 5.67 8.86 -6.82
N ILE A 264 5.92 7.82 -6.02
CA ILE A 264 6.83 7.87 -4.87
C ILE A 264 7.89 6.81 -5.06
N ASN A 265 9.16 7.20 -5.12
CA ASN A 265 10.23 6.27 -5.44
C ASN A 265 11.56 6.60 -4.74
N GLY A 266 12.48 5.63 -4.65
CA GLY A 266 13.86 5.87 -4.20
C GLY A 266 13.97 6.53 -2.82
N HIS A 267 13.21 6.07 -1.82
CA HIS A 267 13.07 6.72 -0.51
C HIS A 267 12.30 8.05 -0.48
N GLY A 268 11.64 8.44 -1.58
CA GLY A 268 10.73 9.59 -1.60
C GLY A 268 9.56 9.43 -0.62
N GLN A 269 9.00 10.55 -0.20
CA GLN A 269 7.96 10.60 0.83
C GLN A 269 6.81 11.53 0.45
N VAL A 270 5.57 11.04 0.52
CA VAL A 270 4.36 11.87 0.45
C VAL A 270 3.64 11.80 1.78
N ASN A 271 3.49 12.95 2.44
CA ASN A 271 2.93 13.03 3.78
C ASN A 271 1.47 13.50 3.80
N GLY A 272 1.01 14.18 2.76
CA GLY A 272 -0.37 14.64 2.66
C GLY A 272 -1.33 13.59 2.10
N ASN A 273 -2.61 13.78 2.42
CA ASN A 273 -3.69 12.92 1.98
C ASN A 273 -3.95 13.07 0.48
N GLN A 274 -4.48 12.02 -0.13
CA GLN A 274 -4.85 11.97 -1.54
C GLN A 274 -6.37 11.81 -1.65
N TYR A 275 -7.07 12.85 -2.10
CA TYR A 275 -8.53 12.87 -2.22
C TYR A 275 -8.97 12.84 -3.68
N THR A 276 -9.75 11.83 -4.06
CA THR A 276 -10.39 11.71 -5.36
C THR A 276 -11.89 11.87 -5.20
N LYS A 277 -12.46 12.90 -5.83
CA LYS A 277 -13.84 13.32 -5.58
C LYS A 277 -14.60 13.56 -6.88
N GLU A 278 -15.93 13.49 -6.79
CA GLU A 278 -16.85 13.96 -7.83
C GLU A 278 -16.58 13.40 -9.24
N GLY A 279 -16.31 12.09 -9.36
CA GLY A 279 -16.10 11.43 -10.66
C GLY A 279 -14.68 11.54 -11.22
N ALA A 280 -13.76 12.13 -10.46
CA ALA A 280 -12.35 12.20 -10.81
C ALA A 280 -11.66 10.83 -10.74
N LYS A 281 -10.44 10.76 -11.30
CA LYS A 281 -9.58 9.59 -11.23
C LYS A 281 -8.22 9.90 -10.61
N ASN A 282 -7.68 8.95 -9.86
CA ASN A 282 -6.35 9.08 -9.27
C ASN A 282 -5.60 7.75 -9.35
N THR A 283 -4.30 7.84 -9.60
CA THR A 283 -3.37 6.73 -9.47
C THR A 283 -2.25 7.12 -8.52
N VAL A 284 -2.00 6.29 -7.50
CA VAL A 284 -0.91 6.47 -6.54
C VAL A 284 -0.01 5.25 -6.61
N TYR A 285 1.27 5.44 -6.92
CA TYR A 285 2.28 4.39 -6.93
C TYR A 285 3.37 4.66 -5.89
N VAL A 286 3.65 3.64 -5.10
CA VAL A 286 4.74 3.66 -4.10
C VAL A 286 5.72 2.54 -4.43
N MET A 287 6.92 2.88 -4.85
CA MET A 287 7.91 1.96 -5.37
C MET A 287 9.22 2.03 -4.57
N ASP A 288 10.09 1.04 -4.78
CA ASP A 288 11.38 0.89 -4.10
C ASP A 288 11.24 1.03 -2.58
N ASP A 289 11.89 2.01 -1.97
CA ASP A 289 11.80 2.30 -0.53
C ASP A 289 10.93 3.55 -0.25
N GLY A 290 10.04 3.91 -1.18
CA GLY A 290 9.12 5.04 -1.07
C GLY A 290 8.12 4.88 0.06
N THR A 291 7.66 6.00 0.63
CA THR A 291 6.71 6.02 1.75
C THR A 291 5.54 6.96 1.49
N LEU A 292 4.32 6.44 1.63
CA LEU A 292 3.09 7.24 1.69
C LEU A 292 2.56 7.26 3.12
N THR A 293 2.47 8.43 3.73
CA THR A 293 1.94 8.59 5.10
C THR A 293 0.47 9.01 5.11
N GLY A 294 0.05 9.83 4.14
CA GLY A 294 -1.32 10.34 4.07
C GLY A 294 -2.33 9.28 3.64
N ASN A 295 -3.59 9.48 4.04
CA ASN A 295 -4.70 8.61 3.66
C ASN A 295 -5.03 8.77 2.16
N VAL A 296 -5.53 7.70 1.55
CA VAL A 296 -6.04 7.73 0.18
C VAL A 296 -7.54 7.52 0.19
N VAL A 297 -8.27 8.43 -0.44
CA VAL A 297 -9.74 8.44 -0.43
C VAL A 297 -10.28 8.52 -1.85
N SER A 298 -11.19 7.61 -2.17
CA SER A 298 -12.04 7.63 -3.36
C SER A 298 -13.48 7.88 -2.93
N ASP A 299 -14.00 9.09 -3.17
CA ASP A 299 -15.28 9.54 -2.62
C ASP A 299 -16.23 10.02 -3.71
N GLY A 300 -17.46 9.54 -3.64
CA GLY A 300 -18.57 10.10 -4.41
C GLY A 300 -18.60 9.71 -5.88
N VAL A 301 -19.42 10.46 -6.61
CA VAL A 301 -19.69 10.29 -8.04
C VAL A 301 -19.71 11.63 -8.75
N GLY A 302 -19.50 11.62 -10.06
CA GLY A 302 -19.62 12.77 -10.94
C GLY A 302 -21.00 13.40 -10.84
N LYS A 303 -21.04 14.73 -10.70
CA LYS A 303 -22.30 15.50 -10.56
C LYS A 303 -23.21 15.40 -11.79
N LEU A 304 -22.65 15.05 -12.95
CA LEU A 304 -23.34 15.07 -14.23
C LEU A 304 -24.08 13.76 -14.54
N ASP A 305 -23.44 12.62 -14.28
CA ASP A 305 -23.97 11.32 -14.72
C ASP A 305 -23.87 10.22 -13.65
N GLY A 306 -23.38 10.54 -12.46
CA GLY A 306 -23.24 9.57 -11.38
C GLY A 306 -22.09 8.57 -11.60
N THR A 307 -21.14 8.83 -12.51
CA THR A 307 -19.94 7.99 -12.65
C THR A 307 -19.12 8.02 -11.35
N PRO A 308 -18.74 6.88 -10.77
CA PRO A 308 -17.90 6.84 -9.58
C PRO A 308 -16.57 7.57 -9.72
N SER A 309 -16.13 8.18 -8.63
CA SER A 309 -14.70 8.46 -8.44
C SER A 309 -13.92 7.14 -8.46
N VAL A 310 -12.73 7.14 -9.07
CA VAL A 310 -11.90 5.94 -9.23
C VAL A 310 -10.49 6.18 -8.73
N THR A 311 -10.01 5.35 -7.82
CA THR A 311 -8.63 5.41 -7.34
C THR A 311 -7.93 4.07 -7.49
N MET A 312 -6.70 4.09 -7.98
CA MET A 312 -5.80 2.93 -7.95
C MET A 312 -4.61 3.25 -7.04
N VAL A 313 -4.30 2.35 -6.12
CA VAL A 313 -3.12 2.40 -5.27
C VAL A 313 -2.28 1.17 -5.57
N GLY A 314 -1.06 1.36 -6.06
CA GLY A 314 -0.12 0.30 -6.36
C GLY A 314 1.15 0.42 -5.53
N SER A 315 1.68 -0.69 -5.05
CA SER A 315 2.98 -0.70 -4.39
C SER A 315 3.88 -1.84 -4.86
N GLY A 316 5.20 -1.63 -4.80
CA GLY A 316 6.20 -2.64 -5.15
C GLY A 316 7.48 -2.53 -4.31
N ALA A 317 8.41 -3.45 -4.54
CA ALA A 317 9.69 -3.56 -3.84
C ALA A 317 9.52 -3.53 -2.30
N ASN A 318 10.09 -2.54 -1.60
CA ASN A 318 10.04 -2.39 -0.15
C ASN A 318 9.11 -1.24 0.29
N ALA A 319 8.20 -0.79 -0.60
CA ALA A 319 7.38 0.39 -0.37
C ALA A 319 6.53 0.30 0.89
N VAL A 320 6.29 1.44 1.54
CA VAL A 320 5.50 1.53 2.76
C VAL A 320 4.31 2.46 2.57
N ILE A 321 3.11 1.97 2.89
CA ILE A 321 1.87 2.76 2.93
C ILE A 321 1.38 2.77 4.38
N ASN A 322 1.36 3.93 5.02
CA ASN A 322 0.91 4.06 6.41
C ASN A 322 -0.52 4.59 6.52
N GLY A 323 -0.99 5.34 5.51
CA GLY A 323 -2.34 5.90 5.49
C GLY A 323 -3.40 4.86 5.18
N ASP A 324 -4.62 5.13 5.65
CA ASP A 324 -5.79 4.31 5.37
C ASP A 324 -6.20 4.43 3.90
N LEU A 325 -6.73 3.33 3.35
CA LEU A 325 -7.32 3.25 2.02
C LEU A 325 -8.85 3.25 2.15
N THR A 326 -9.54 4.28 1.65
CA THR A 326 -10.99 4.44 1.82
C THR A 326 -11.72 4.62 0.51
N ALA A 327 -12.74 3.80 0.25
CA ALA A 327 -13.76 4.05 -0.75
C ALA A 327 -15.09 4.39 -0.07
N SER A 328 -15.69 5.54 -0.45
CA SER A 328 -16.92 6.03 0.16
C SER A 328 -17.92 6.59 -0.85
N ASN A 329 -19.20 6.61 -0.49
CA ASN A 329 -20.26 7.27 -1.27
C ASN A 329 -20.33 6.83 -2.74
N SER A 330 -20.25 5.51 -2.99
CA SER A 330 -20.13 4.89 -4.33
C SER A 330 -18.80 5.07 -5.07
N GLY A 331 -17.82 5.74 -4.47
CA GLY A 331 -16.45 5.75 -4.95
C GLY A 331 -15.87 4.35 -5.03
N THR A 332 -14.91 4.17 -5.93
CA THR A 332 -14.27 2.87 -6.20
C THR A 332 -12.76 2.94 -6.01
N MET A 333 -12.20 1.88 -5.44
CA MET A 333 -10.77 1.76 -5.22
C MET A 333 -10.23 0.39 -5.60
N THR A 334 -9.06 0.37 -6.23
CA THR A 334 -8.25 -0.84 -6.40
C THR A 334 -6.96 -0.68 -5.61
N GLY A 335 -6.73 -1.54 -4.61
CA GLY A 335 -5.45 -1.68 -3.93
C GLY A 335 -4.67 -2.84 -4.52
N LEU A 336 -3.44 -2.61 -4.99
CA LEU A 336 -2.53 -3.62 -5.51
C LEU A 336 -1.21 -3.54 -4.76
N ILE A 337 -1.12 -4.29 -3.66
CA ILE A 337 0.06 -4.33 -2.80
C ILE A 337 0.88 -5.55 -3.19
N MET A 338 2.12 -5.33 -3.63
CA MET A 338 2.95 -6.38 -4.24
C MET A 338 4.32 -6.53 -3.58
N GLN A 339 5.03 -7.60 -3.95
CA GLN A 339 6.44 -7.84 -3.58
C GLN A 339 6.64 -7.79 -2.07
N LYS A 340 7.55 -6.99 -1.52
CA LYS A 340 7.79 -6.89 -0.06
C LYS A 340 7.17 -5.65 0.55
N SER A 341 6.24 -5.00 -0.14
CA SER A 341 5.59 -3.80 0.38
C SER A 341 4.84 -4.07 1.67
N VAL A 342 4.75 -3.04 2.50
CA VAL A 342 4.04 -3.07 3.78
C VAL A 342 2.98 -1.98 3.78
N GLU A 343 1.73 -2.37 3.95
CA GLU A 343 0.63 -1.47 4.27
C GLU A 343 0.35 -1.56 5.78
N ASN A 344 0.31 -0.43 6.47
CA ASN A 344 -0.01 -0.31 7.89
C ASN A 344 -1.37 0.36 8.14
N GLY A 345 -1.98 0.93 7.10
CA GLY A 345 -3.32 1.49 7.16
C GLY A 345 -4.40 0.41 7.09
N ASN A 346 -5.61 0.80 7.45
CA ASN A 346 -6.80 -0.02 7.29
C ASN A 346 -7.43 0.21 5.90
N VAL A 347 -8.23 -0.77 5.47
CA VAL A 347 -9.00 -0.67 4.22
C VAL A 347 -10.49 -0.54 4.55
N TYR A 348 -11.08 0.57 4.12
CA TYR A 348 -12.48 0.92 4.37
C TYR A 348 -13.29 0.92 3.08
N ALA A 349 -14.45 0.26 3.13
CA ALA A 349 -15.53 0.45 2.17
C ALA A 349 -16.78 0.89 2.93
N VAL A 350 -17.23 2.13 2.74
CA VAL A 350 -18.35 2.70 3.51
C VAL A 350 -19.37 3.38 2.61
N SER A 351 -20.63 3.44 3.03
CA SER A 351 -21.68 4.20 2.34
C SER A 351 -21.79 3.87 0.84
N GLY A 352 -21.77 2.57 0.49
CA GLY A 352 -21.82 2.10 -0.90
C GLY A 352 -20.48 2.13 -1.66
N GLY A 353 -19.39 2.55 -1.02
CA GLY A 353 -18.05 2.49 -1.59
C GLY A 353 -17.59 1.05 -1.88
N LYS A 354 -16.71 0.89 -2.86
CA LYS A 354 -16.25 -0.44 -3.31
C LYS A 354 -14.73 -0.51 -3.37
N VAL A 355 -14.16 -1.53 -2.74
CA VAL A 355 -12.73 -1.82 -2.79
C VAL A 355 -12.49 -3.20 -3.37
N THR A 356 -11.67 -3.26 -4.42
CA THR A 356 -11.03 -4.49 -4.88
C THR A 356 -9.60 -4.49 -4.38
N TYR A 357 -9.22 -5.47 -3.58
CA TYR A 357 -7.93 -5.48 -2.89
C TYR A 357 -7.10 -6.71 -3.26
N TYR A 358 -5.87 -6.50 -3.70
CA TYR A 358 -4.92 -7.53 -4.06
C TYR A 358 -3.69 -7.44 -3.17
N LEU A 359 -3.45 -8.49 -2.39
CA LEU A 359 -2.21 -8.69 -1.67
C LEU A 359 -1.41 -9.76 -2.42
N SER A 360 -0.54 -9.37 -3.34
CA SER A 360 -0.01 -10.26 -4.38
C SER A 360 1.51 -10.41 -4.32
N GLY A 361 1.98 -11.52 -3.73
CA GLY A 361 3.39 -11.93 -3.79
C GLY A 361 3.76 -12.75 -5.02
N GLN A 362 5.03 -12.67 -5.43
CA GLN A 362 5.67 -13.49 -6.47
C GLN A 362 7.16 -13.67 -6.14
N ASP A 363 7.80 -14.71 -6.68
CA ASP A 363 9.26 -14.92 -6.58
C ASP A 363 9.83 -14.85 -5.14
N ALA A 364 9.13 -15.45 -4.18
CA ALA A 364 9.46 -15.42 -2.75
C ALA A 364 9.47 -14.02 -2.11
N GLN A 365 8.78 -13.06 -2.72
CA GLN A 365 8.51 -11.73 -2.19
C GLN A 365 7.02 -11.61 -1.90
N PHE A 366 6.67 -11.47 -0.62
CA PHE A 366 5.28 -11.47 -0.17
C PHE A 366 4.93 -10.20 0.61
N PRO A 367 3.86 -9.50 0.21
CA PRO A 367 3.51 -8.23 0.83
C PRO A 367 2.82 -8.48 2.16
N THR A 368 2.81 -7.44 3.00
CA THR A 368 2.16 -7.49 4.32
C THR A 368 1.15 -6.37 4.47
N LEU A 369 -0.07 -6.71 4.88
CA LEU A 369 -1.07 -5.77 5.39
C LEU A 369 -1.11 -5.88 6.92
N ASN A 370 -0.83 -4.80 7.64
CA ASN A 370 -0.93 -4.65 9.09
C ASN A 370 -2.14 -3.78 9.47
N GLY A 371 -3.30 -4.10 8.91
CA GLY A 371 -4.51 -3.32 9.06
C GLY A 371 -5.76 -4.17 8.93
N ASP A 372 -6.89 -3.57 9.27
CA ASP A 372 -8.18 -4.20 9.29
C ASP A 372 -8.96 -3.94 7.99
N PHE A 373 -9.89 -4.84 7.69
CA PHE A 373 -10.90 -4.63 6.66
C PHE A 373 -12.22 -4.22 7.30
N VAL A 374 -12.72 -3.05 6.96
CA VAL A 374 -13.93 -2.49 7.54
C VAL A 374 -14.94 -2.17 6.44
N SER A 375 -16.07 -2.88 6.46
CA SER A 375 -17.12 -2.74 5.45
C SER A 375 -18.45 -2.38 6.10
N GLU A 376 -18.94 -1.18 5.81
CA GLU A 376 -20.12 -0.62 6.50
C GLU A 376 -21.13 0.02 5.53
N SER A 377 -22.40 0.07 5.92
CA SER A 377 -23.43 0.89 5.27
C SER A 377 -23.51 0.69 3.75
N GLY A 378 -23.56 -0.56 3.30
CA GLY A 378 -23.59 -0.95 1.89
C GLY A 378 -22.23 -0.93 1.17
N GLY A 379 -21.14 -0.66 1.89
CA GLY A 379 -19.79 -0.82 1.38
C GLY A 379 -19.47 -2.28 1.01
N SER A 380 -18.49 -2.48 0.12
CA SER A 380 -18.07 -3.80 -0.34
C SER A 380 -16.56 -3.89 -0.48
N ILE A 381 -15.95 -4.89 0.15
CA ILE A 381 -14.55 -5.27 -0.03
C ILE A 381 -14.49 -6.65 -0.68
N THR A 382 -13.72 -6.78 -1.76
CA THR A 382 -13.38 -8.07 -2.36
C THR A 382 -11.86 -8.20 -2.37
N ALA A 383 -11.33 -9.10 -1.54
CA ALA A 383 -9.90 -9.27 -1.33
C ALA A 383 -9.39 -10.61 -1.88
N SER A 384 -8.30 -10.55 -2.65
CA SER A 384 -7.57 -11.73 -3.15
C SER A 384 -6.14 -11.71 -2.64
N MET A 385 -5.73 -12.76 -1.93
CA MET A 385 -4.51 -12.76 -1.13
C MET A 385 -3.56 -13.90 -1.46
N ASN A 386 -2.28 -13.52 -1.55
CA ASN A 386 -1.07 -14.32 -1.66
C ASN A 386 0.04 -13.54 -0.92
N GLY A 387 -0.13 -13.40 0.40
CA GLY A 387 0.72 -12.59 1.26
C GLY A 387 0.25 -12.65 2.71
N ARG A 388 0.81 -11.81 3.58
CA ARG A 388 0.49 -11.82 5.01
C ARG A 388 -0.49 -10.71 5.36
N TRP A 389 -1.64 -11.07 5.91
CA TRP A 389 -2.59 -10.14 6.53
C TRP A 389 -2.53 -10.29 8.05
N ASN A 390 -2.20 -9.21 8.76
CA ASN A 390 -2.22 -9.10 10.21
C ASN A 390 -3.33 -8.12 10.58
N GLY A 391 -4.51 -8.63 10.91
CA GLY A 391 -5.67 -7.79 11.15
C GLY A 391 -6.93 -8.59 11.42
N ALA A 392 -8.03 -7.87 11.56
CA ALA A 392 -9.38 -8.39 11.68
C ALA A 392 -10.27 -7.82 10.58
N SER A 393 -11.45 -8.41 10.42
CA SER A 393 -12.50 -7.84 9.58
C SER A 393 -13.77 -7.54 10.36
N THR A 394 -14.43 -6.44 10.02
CA THR A 394 -15.71 -6.03 10.59
C THR A 394 -16.69 -5.73 9.46
N VAL A 395 -17.89 -6.31 9.55
CA VAL A 395 -18.95 -6.14 8.56
C VAL A 395 -20.19 -5.60 9.27
N SER A 396 -20.63 -4.39 8.90
CA SER A 396 -21.82 -3.75 9.50
C SER A 396 -22.73 -3.20 8.41
N GLY A 397 -23.58 -4.07 7.88
CA GLY A 397 -24.44 -3.76 6.75
C GLY A 397 -23.69 -3.54 5.43
N GLY A 398 -22.41 -3.92 5.35
CA GLY A 398 -21.62 -4.01 4.12
C GLY A 398 -21.32 -5.47 3.74
N THR A 399 -20.30 -5.68 2.90
CA THR A 399 -19.77 -7.02 2.59
C THR A 399 -18.24 -7.06 2.57
N THR A 400 -17.67 -8.18 2.99
CA THR A 400 -16.23 -8.49 2.86
C THR A 400 -16.04 -9.91 2.37
N ASP A 401 -15.64 -10.08 1.11
CA ASP A 401 -15.32 -11.38 0.52
C ASP A 401 -13.81 -11.57 0.47
N VAL A 402 -13.30 -12.67 1.04
CA VAL A 402 -11.86 -12.97 1.07
C VAL A 402 -11.57 -14.27 0.34
N THR A 403 -10.55 -14.24 -0.53
CA THR A 403 -10.02 -15.40 -1.23
C THR A 403 -8.53 -15.55 -0.99
N PHE A 404 -8.11 -16.70 -0.45
CA PHE A 404 -6.70 -17.10 -0.44
C PHE A 404 -6.39 -17.83 -1.74
N ILE A 405 -5.46 -17.28 -2.51
CA ILE A 405 -5.14 -17.77 -3.85
C ILE A 405 -4.26 -19.03 -3.78
N ASP A 406 -3.33 -19.09 -2.82
CA ASP A 406 -2.42 -20.22 -2.65
C ASP A 406 -1.92 -20.38 -1.20
N ALA A 407 -0.92 -21.26 -1.01
CA ALA A 407 -0.34 -21.60 0.27
C ALA A 407 0.46 -20.47 0.97
N ASN A 408 0.83 -19.42 0.25
CA ASN A 408 1.58 -18.30 0.83
C ASN A 408 0.65 -17.28 1.50
N ALA A 409 -0.67 -17.36 1.25
CA ALA A 409 -1.64 -16.56 1.96
C ALA A 409 -1.65 -16.93 3.46
N VAL A 410 -1.38 -15.94 4.31
CA VAL A 410 -1.40 -16.10 5.76
C VAL A 410 -2.24 -14.99 6.37
N TRP A 411 -3.29 -15.35 7.09
CA TRP A 411 -4.02 -14.41 7.92
C TRP A 411 -3.71 -14.67 9.39
N ASN A 412 -3.11 -13.70 10.06
CA ASN A 412 -2.94 -13.65 11.50
C ASN A 412 -4.08 -12.81 12.06
N VAL A 413 -5.14 -13.51 12.48
CA VAL A 413 -6.33 -12.92 13.09
C VAL A 413 -5.90 -12.23 14.39
N THR A 414 -6.33 -10.99 14.58
CA THR A 414 -5.94 -10.21 15.78
C THR A 414 -7.00 -10.22 16.87
N ARG A 415 -8.26 -10.45 16.51
CA ARG A 415 -9.46 -10.45 17.36
C ARG A 415 -10.65 -11.02 16.59
N ASP A 416 -11.81 -11.07 17.23
CA ASP A 416 -13.06 -11.50 16.60
C ASP A 416 -13.24 -10.81 15.24
N SER A 417 -13.59 -11.60 14.23
CA SER A 417 -13.66 -11.16 12.84
C SER A 417 -14.91 -11.68 12.17
N GLU A 418 -15.39 -10.91 11.20
CA GLU A 418 -16.59 -11.22 10.43
C GLU A 418 -16.29 -11.06 8.93
N LEU A 419 -16.66 -12.06 8.14
CA LEU A 419 -16.53 -12.09 6.69
C LEU A 419 -17.89 -12.43 6.08
N THR A 420 -18.14 -11.94 4.87
CA THR A 420 -19.33 -12.32 4.10
C THR A 420 -19.13 -13.68 3.45
N ASN A 421 -18.06 -13.88 2.68
CA ASN A 421 -17.68 -15.20 2.17
C ASN A 421 -16.19 -15.41 2.34
N PHE A 422 -15.79 -16.67 2.58
CA PHE A 422 -14.39 -17.03 2.71
C PHE A 422 -14.03 -18.25 1.86
N THR A 423 -13.20 -18.01 0.84
CA THR A 423 -12.60 -19.06 0.02
C THR A 423 -11.15 -19.25 0.42
N GLN A 424 -10.88 -20.29 1.20
CA GLN A 424 -9.54 -20.64 1.66
C GLN A 424 -8.89 -21.61 0.68
N GLY A 425 -7.97 -21.15 -0.18
CA GLY A 425 -7.05 -22.05 -0.88
C GLY A 425 -6.14 -22.79 0.12
N ALA A 426 -4.94 -23.20 -0.33
CA ALA A 426 -3.97 -23.87 0.56
C ALA A 426 -3.35 -22.96 1.66
N GLY A 427 -3.86 -21.73 1.84
CA GLY A 427 -3.35 -20.75 2.79
C GLY A 427 -3.67 -21.07 4.26
N THR A 428 -3.06 -20.31 5.17
CA THR A 428 -3.11 -20.54 6.62
C THR A 428 -3.86 -19.43 7.35
N VAL A 429 -4.79 -19.79 8.22
CA VAL A 429 -5.41 -18.90 9.21
C VAL A 429 -4.82 -19.20 10.58
N ASN A 430 -4.25 -18.18 11.23
CA ASN A 430 -3.72 -18.24 12.58
C ASN A 430 -4.61 -17.41 13.49
N PHE A 431 -5.31 -18.07 14.42
CA PHE A 431 -5.99 -17.38 15.50
C PHE A 431 -4.96 -16.76 16.47
N PRO A 432 -5.36 -15.74 17.26
CA PRO A 432 -4.46 -15.11 18.22
C PRO A 432 -3.80 -16.14 19.14
N ALA A 433 -2.51 -15.95 19.44
CA ALA A 433 -1.85 -16.75 20.45
C ALA A 433 -2.55 -16.54 21.81
N ALA A 434 -2.88 -17.64 22.51
CA ALA A 434 -3.60 -17.56 23.77
C ALA A 434 -2.83 -16.76 24.83
N ALA A 435 -3.49 -15.73 25.37
CA ALA A 435 -2.98 -14.91 26.46
C ALA A 435 -3.48 -15.40 27.83
N SER A 436 -2.93 -14.84 28.92
CA SER A 436 -3.49 -15.04 30.26
C SER A 436 -4.96 -14.59 30.29
N GLY A 437 -5.85 -15.47 30.75
CA GLY A 437 -7.29 -15.21 30.74
C GLY A 437 -7.98 -15.49 29.40
N PHE A 438 -7.39 -16.34 28.54
CA PHE A 438 -7.96 -16.77 27.26
C PHE A 438 -9.46 -17.13 27.34
N THR A 439 -10.25 -16.42 26.54
CA THR A 439 -11.70 -16.63 26.38
C THR A 439 -12.08 -17.24 25.05
N GLY A 440 -11.14 -17.35 24.10
CA GLY A 440 -11.42 -17.67 22.71
C GLY A 440 -11.52 -16.45 21.81
N THR A 441 -11.34 -16.68 20.51
CA THR A 441 -11.60 -15.73 19.41
C THR A 441 -12.49 -16.41 18.37
N THR A 442 -13.46 -15.68 17.84
CA THR A 442 -14.40 -16.20 16.83
C THR A 442 -14.16 -15.55 15.48
N VAL A 443 -14.04 -16.37 14.43
CA VAL A 443 -14.16 -15.91 13.04
C VAL A 443 -15.54 -16.34 12.53
N THR A 444 -16.38 -15.37 12.20
CA THR A 444 -17.72 -15.58 11.65
C THR A 444 -17.70 -15.41 10.14
N VAL A 445 -18.33 -16.34 9.42
CA VAL A 445 -18.58 -16.26 7.98
C VAL A 445 -20.09 -16.26 7.77
N ASP A 446 -20.66 -15.11 7.43
CA ASP A 446 -22.12 -14.91 7.27
C ASP A 446 -22.70 -15.70 6.09
N GLY A 447 -21.89 -15.94 5.08
CA GLY A 447 -22.21 -16.71 3.89
C GLY A 447 -21.43 -18.01 3.88
N ASN A 448 -20.84 -18.31 2.72
CA ASN A 448 -20.26 -19.63 2.47
C ASN A 448 -18.77 -19.67 2.82
N TYR A 449 -18.37 -20.82 3.36
CA TYR A 449 -16.98 -21.20 3.54
C TYR A 449 -16.62 -22.35 2.58
N SER A 450 -15.52 -22.20 1.86
CA SER A 450 -14.96 -23.30 1.08
C SER A 450 -13.45 -23.37 1.29
N SER A 451 -12.91 -24.58 1.39
CA SER A 451 -11.47 -24.79 1.53
C SER A 451 -10.91 -25.84 0.57
N ASP A 452 -9.71 -25.60 0.04
CA ASP A 452 -8.93 -26.56 -0.75
C ASP A 452 -7.56 -26.79 -0.11
N GLY A 453 -7.54 -27.61 0.95
CA GLY A 453 -6.31 -27.95 1.66
C GLY A 453 -5.77 -26.87 2.60
N GLY A 454 -6.60 -25.89 2.97
CA GLY A 454 -6.24 -24.83 3.91
C GLY A 454 -5.88 -25.35 5.31
N ALA A 455 -5.06 -24.57 6.03
CA ALA A 455 -4.68 -24.84 7.42
C ALA A 455 -5.28 -23.80 8.37
N ILE A 456 -5.74 -24.24 9.53
CA ILE A 456 -6.29 -23.38 10.58
C ILE A 456 -5.61 -23.73 11.91
N ASN A 457 -5.03 -22.74 12.57
CA ASN A 457 -4.37 -22.90 13.86
C ASN A 457 -5.20 -22.22 14.94
N MET A 458 -5.70 -23.02 15.89
CA MET A 458 -6.61 -22.61 16.97
C MET A 458 -6.00 -22.90 18.35
N SER A 459 -6.52 -22.24 19.38
CA SER A 459 -6.20 -22.47 20.78
C SER A 459 -7.43 -22.97 21.54
N THR A 460 -7.23 -23.84 22.53
CA THR A 460 -8.33 -24.34 23.38
C THR A 460 -7.86 -24.66 24.79
N VAL A 461 -8.73 -24.43 25.78
CA VAL A 461 -8.65 -25.05 27.11
C VAL A 461 -9.23 -26.46 27.01
N LEU A 462 -8.71 -27.41 27.80
CA LEU A 462 -9.17 -28.80 27.79
C LEU A 462 -9.71 -29.19 29.18
N GLN A 463 -10.97 -28.82 29.48
CA GLN A 463 -11.60 -29.04 30.80
C GLN A 463 -13.11 -29.38 30.75
N GLY A 464 -13.62 -29.83 29.60
CA GLY A 464 -15.04 -30.17 29.39
C GLY A 464 -15.70 -29.29 28.31
N ASP A 465 -16.99 -29.51 28.05
CA ASP A 465 -17.71 -28.95 26.89
C ASP A 465 -17.70 -27.40 26.82
N THR A 466 -17.72 -26.73 27.96
CA THR A 466 -17.73 -25.24 28.04
C THR A 466 -16.32 -24.65 28.14
N SER A 467 -15.30 -25.36 27.68
CA SER A 467 -13.92 -24.85 27.69
C SER A 467 -13.82 -23.61 26.78
N ALA A 468 -13.04 -22.60 27.18
CA ALA A 468 -12.70 -21.50 26.28
C ALA A 468 -11.92 -22.05 25.07
N HIS A 469 -12.27 -21.61 23.87
CA HIS A 469 -11.72 -22.10 22.61
C HIS A 469 -11.85 -21.04 21.52
N ASP A 470 -10.97 -21.10 20.53
CA ASP A 470 -11.18 -20.41 19.27
C ASP A 470 -12.22 -21.15 18.42
N GLU A 471 -13.03 -20.40 17.67
CA GLU A 471 -14.17 -20.92 16.91
C GLU A 471 -14.20 -20.38 15.48
N LEU A 472 -14.55 -21.24 14.53
CA LEU A 472 -14.98 -20.86 13.18
C LEU A 472 -16.50 -21.06 13.07
N ASP A 473 -17.25 -19.97 12.98
CA ASP A 473 -18.73 -19.97 12.91
C ASP A 473 -19.18 -19.68 11.46
N ILE A 474 -19.80 -20.66 10.80
CA ILE A 474 -20.22 -20.57 9.40
C ILE A 474 -21.75 -20.57 9.34
N LYS A 475 -22.33 -19.45 8.90
CA LYS A 475 -23.79 -19.26 8.78
C LYS A 475 -24.35 -19.85 7.49
N GLY A 476 -23.56 -19.90 6.42
CA GLY A 476 -23.94 -20.52 5.15
C GLY A 476 -23.45 -21.97 5.01
N ASP A 477 -23.15 -22.35 3.76
CA ASP A 477 -22.67 -23.68 3.42
C ASP A 477 -21.15 -23.80 3.60
N ALA A 478 -20.71 -24.95 4.10
CA ALA A 478 -19.31 -25.33 4.25
C ALA A 478 -18.96 -26.45 3.27
N THR A 479 -17.92 -26.26 2.44
CA THR A 479 -17.47 -27.27 1.45
C THR A 479 -15.94 -27.46 1.43
N GLY A 480 -15.49 -28.60 0.90
CA GLY A 480 -14.06 -28.86 0.67
C GLY A 480 -13.32 -29.46 1.88
N THR A 481 -12.01 -29.23 1.98
CA THR A 481 -11.16 -29.83 3.03
C THR A 481 -10.26 -28.81 3.71
N ALA A 482 -10.11 -28.92 5.02
CA ALA A 482 -9.18 -28.12 5.81
C ALA A 482 -8.56 -28.93 6.95
N THR A 483 -7.37 -28.53 7.37
CA THR A 483 -6.68 -29.12 8.52
C THR A 483 -6.69 -28.14 9.69
N ILE A 484 -7.13 -28.59 10.86
CA ILE A 484 -7.12 -27.80 12.09
C ILE A 484 -6.05 -28.34 13.05
N THR A 485 -5.15 -27.46 13.49
CA THR A 485 -4.18 -27.74 14.55
C THR A 485 -4.55 -26.95 15.79
N PHE A 486 -4.59 -27.62 16.94
CA PHE A 486 -4.94 -27.01 18.21
C PHE A 486 -3.72 -26.86 19.11
N THR A 487 -3.64 -25.71 19.79
CA THR A 487 -2.72 -25.46 20.88
C THR A 487 -3.49 -25.56 22.20
N LYS A 488 -3.07 -26.47 23.08
CA LYS A 488 -3.61 -26.54 24.44
C LYS A 488 -3.12 -25.33 25.24
N VAL A 489 -4.06 -24.51 25.71
CA VAL A 489 -3.79 -23.35 26.57
C VAL A 489 -3.64 -23.78 28.02
N SER A 490 -4.63 -24.53 28.53
CA SER A 490 -4.67 -25.01 29.92
C SER A 490 -5.68 -26.16 30.05
N GLY A 491 -6.05 -26.53 31.29
CA GLY A 491 -7.06 -27.54 31.58
C GLY A 491 -6.48 -28.87 32.09
N TYR A 492 -7.19 -29.45 33.06
CA TYR A 492 -6.84 -30.70 33.73
C TYR A 492 -7.42 -31.94 33.05
N GLY A 493 -8.28 -31.75 32.04
CA GLY A 493 -9.01 -32.81 31.38
C GLY A 493 -10.29 -33.20 32.12
N SER A 494 -11.35 -33.41 31.36
CA SER A 494 -12.62 -33.96 31.81
C SER A 494 -13.21 -34.80 30.69
N GLU A 495 -14.10 -35.72 31.03
CA GLU A 495 -14.99 -36.30 30.04
C GLU A 495 -15.90 -35.19 29.48
N THR A 496 -15.99 -35.11 28.16
CA THR A 496 -16.92 -34.28 27.39
C THR A 496 -18.21 -35.06 27.13
N ILE A 497 -19.36 -34.40 27.21
CA ILE A 497 -20.65 -35.01 26.83
C ILE A 497 -20.89 -34.79 25.34
N GLU A 498 -20.89 -33.52 24.92
CA GLU A 498 -21.03 -33.13 23.51
C GLU A 498 -19.68 -32.90 22.84
N GLY A 499 -18.69 -32.40 23.61
CA GLY A 499 -17.40 -31.93 23.11
C GLY A 499 -17.28 -30.42 23.15
N ILE A 500 -16.05 -29.93 22.97
CA ILE A 500 -15.77 -28.49 22.81
C ILE A 500 -16.03 -28.17 21.34
N LYS A 501 -17.06 -27.37 21.04
CA LYS A 501 -17.39 -26.98 19.66
C LYS A 501 -16.27 -26.08 19.12
N VAL A 502 -15.75 -26.35 17.93
CA VAL A 502 -14.63 -25.56 17.34
C VAL A 502 -14.94 -25.10 15.91
N VAL A 503 -15.92 -25.75 15.27
CA VAL A 503 -16.52 -25.28 14.03
C VAL A 503 -18.03 -25.44 14.13
N GLN A 504 -18.77 -24.37 13.88
CA GLN A 504 -20.22 -24.38 13.75
C GLN A 504 -20.63 -24.20 12.29
N VAL A 505 -21.62 -24.96 11.82
CA VAL A 505 -22.17 -24.82 10.45
C VAL A 505 -23.70 -24.84 10.48
N GLU A 506 -24.32 -23.71 10.13
CA GLU A 506 -25.78 -23.61 10.07
C GLU A 506 -26.37 -24.16 8.75
N GLY A 507 -25.69 -23.93 7.62
CA GLY A 507 -26.08 -24.40 6.29
C GLY A 507 -25.74 -25.88 6.00
N ALA A 508 -25.45 -26.22 4.75
CA ALA A 508 -24.95 -27.54 4.38
C ALA A 508 -23.51 -27.72 4.88
N SER A 509 -23.23 -28.82 5.59
CA SER A 509 -21.90 -29.11 6.14
C SER A 509 -21.27 -30.26 5.35
N ASP A 510 -20.80 -29.95 4.14
CA ASP A 510 -20.11 -30.91 3.26
C ASP A 510 -18.58 -30.81 3.37
N ALA A 511 -18.07 -29.80 4.10
CA ALA A 511 -16.66 -29.68 4.44
C ALA A 511 -16.19 -30.83 5.36
N VAL A 512 -14.93 -31.22 5.17
CA VAL A 512 -14.21 -32.18 6.00
C VAL A 512 -13.03 -31.48 6.68
N PHE A 513 -13.10 -31.38 8.01
CA PHE A 513 -12.01 -30.89 8.83
C PHE A 513 -11.24 -32.07 9.43
N THR A 514 -9.91 -32.02 9.37
CA THR A 514 -9.04 -33.06 9.93
C THR A 514 -8.08 -32.48 10.96
N LYS A 515 -7.70 -33.28 11.96
CA LYS A 515 -6.63 -32.95 12.91
C LYS A 515 -5.41 -33.81 12.57
N PRO A 516 -4.20 -33.25 12.41
CA PRO A 516 -3.01 -34.05 12.17
C PRO A 516 -2.75 -35.03 13.32
N ASP A 517 -2.26 -36.24 13.00
CA ASP A 517 -1.86 -37.23 14.02
C ASP A 517 -0.73 -36.72 14.91
N SER A 518 0.12 -35.82 14.37
CA SER A 518 1.16 -35.13 15.13
C SER A 518 0.59 -34.16 16.17
N ASN A 519 -0.66 -33.71 16.03
CA ASN A 519 -1.37 -32.87 17.00
C ASN A 519 -2.15 -33.73 18.01
N ARG A 520 -1.40 -34.52 18.80
CA ARG A 520 -1.96 -35.31 19.92
C ARG A 520 -2.28 -34.39 21.11
N LEU A 521 -3.56 -34.18 21.38
CA LEU A 521 -4.04 -33.32 22.47
C LEU A 521 -4.37 -34.15 23.71
N THR A 522 -3.73 -33.83 24.84
CA THR A 522 -3.99 -34.52 26.12
C THR A 522 -4.14 -33.58 27.30
N ALA A 523 -5.03 -33.93 28.22
CA ALA A 523 -5.18 -33.27 29.49
C ALA A 523 -5.60 -34.28 30.56
N GLY A 524 -4.80 -34.40 31.62
CA GLY A 524 -5.01 -35.40 32.67
C GLY A 524 -5.11 -36.81 32.10
N ALA A 525 -6.22 -37.49 32.40
CA ALA A 525 -6.50 -38.84 31.95
C ALA A 525 -7.14 -38.92 30.56
N TYR A 526 -7.24 -37.81 29.81
CA TYR A 526 -8.03 -37.73 28.58
C TYR A 526 -7.20 -37.33 27.36
N ILE A 527 -7.50 -37.96 26.23
CA ILE A 527 -7.06 -37.61 24.88
C ILE A 527 -8.24 -36.92 24.17
N TYR A 528 -7.97 -35.85 23.43
CA TYR A 528 -8.99 -35.12 22.68
C TYR A 528 -8.79 -35.27 21.19
N ASP A 529 -9.88 -35.64 20.49
CA ASP A 529 -9.89 -35.83 19.04
C ASP A 529 -11.04 -35.06 18.39
N LEU A 530 -10.77 -34.56 17.17
CA LEU A 530 -11.72 -33.81 16.37
C LEU A 530 -12.72 -34.78 15.74
N LYS A 531 -14.00 -34.59 16.02
CA LYS A 531 -15.09 -35.41 15.48
C LYS A 531 -16.22 -34.53 14.96
N LYS A 532 -16.82 -34.96 13.86
CA LYS A 532 -18.06 -34.37 13.34
C LYS A 532 -19.26 -34.93 14.09
N VAL A 533 -20.12 -34.04 14.60
CA VAL A 533 -21.38 -34.41 15.26
C VAL A 533 -22.49 -33.60 14.62
N GLY A 534 -23.36 -34.27 13.85
CA GLY A 534 -24.35 -33.58 13.03
C GLY A 534 -23.68 -32.72 11.94
N LYS A 535 -23.89 -31.41 12.01
CA LYS A 535 -23.27 -30.42 11.09
C LYS A 535 -21.98 -29.79 11.64
N ASP A 536 -21.79 -29.85 12.94
CA ASP A 536 -20.74 -29.14 13.67
C ASP A 536 -19.54 -30.06 13.94
N TRP A 537 -18.41 -29.46 14.32
CA TRP A 537 -17.20 -30.18 14.68
C TRP A 537 -16.75 -29.87 16.10
N TYR A 538 -16.40 -30.92 16.83
CA TYR A 538 -16.11 -30.88 18.25
C TYR A 538 -14.79 -31.57 18.57
N LEU A 539 -14.05 -31.03 19.55
CA LEU A 539 -13.04 -31.80 20.27
C LEU A 539 -13.72 -32.63 21.35
N THR A 540 -13.80 -33.93 21.11
CA THR A 540 -14.36 -34.91 22.05
C THR A 540 -13.25 -35.61 22.82
N SER A 541 -13.44 -35.78 24.13
CA SER A 541 -12.49 -36.47 24.98
C SER A 541 -12.76 -37.98 25.00
N GLN A 542 -11.70 -38.78 25.08
CA GLN A 542 -11.75 -40.17 25.50
C GLN A 542 -10.70 -40.39 26.57
N ARG A 543 -11.00 -41.26 27.54
CA ARG A 543 -10.01 -41.60 28.56
C ARG A 543 -8.83 -42.31 27.89
N ASP A 544 -7.61 -41.81 28.12
CA ASP A 544 -6.38 -42.47 27.72
C ASP A 544 -6.37 -43.88 28.36
N PRO A 545 -6.31 -44.97 27.58
CA PRO A 545 -6.30 -46.33 28.10
C PRO A 545 -5.16 -46.57 29.09
N ASP A 546 -4.05 -45.83 28.96
CA ASP A 546 -2.89 -45.94 29.84
C ASP A 546 -2.94 -44.98 31.04
N ALA A 547 -3.99 -44.16 31.18
CA ALA A 547 -4.09 -43.26 32.32
C ALA A 547 -4.30 -44.05 33.63
N PRO A 548 -3.59 -43.72 34.72
CA PRO A 548 -3.73 -44.40 36.01
C PRO A 548 -5.18 -44.43 36.45
N LEU A 549 -5.69 -45.61 36.81
CA LEU A 549 -7.04 -45.73 37.36
C LEU A 549 -7.13 -44.91 38.66
N PRO A 550 -8.25 -44.22 38.92
CA PRO A 550 -8.45 -43.54 40.19
C PRO A 550 -8.34 -44.57 41.32
N VAL A 551 -7.38 -44.39 42.23
CA VAL A 551 -7.29 -45.21 43.44
C VAL A 551 -8.38 -44.73 44.39
N VAL A 552 -9.39 -45.56 44.63
CA VAL A 552 -10.38 -45.28 45.69
C VAL A 552 -9.62 -45.32 47.02
N PRO A 553 -9.69 -44.27 47.87
CA PRO A 553 -9.10 -44.34 49.20
C PRO A 553 -9.76 -45.46 49.99
N ASP A 554 -8.96 -46.38 50.55
CA ASP A 554 -9.47 -47.36 51.51
C ASP A 554 -10.17 -46.61 52.65
N THR A 555 -11.49 -46.73 52.73
CA THR A 555 -12.21 -46.33 53.94
C THR A 555 -11.81 -47.28 55.06
N PRO A 556 -11.22 -46.80 56.16
CA PRO A 556 -10.91 -47.67 57.28
C PRO A 556 -12.20 -47.95 58.03
N ASP A 557 -12.95 -48.98 57.63
CA ASP A 557 -13.94 -49.67 58.47
C ASP A 557 -14.54 -50.88 57.74
N THR A 558 -13.79 -51.99 57.71
CA THR A 558 -14.40 -53.33 57.75
C THR A 558 -13.54 -54.23 58.63
N PRO A 559 -14.08 -54.88 59.68
CA PRO A 559 -13.32 -55.78 60.53
C PRO A 559 -12.80 -56.97 59.74
N ASP A 560 -11.51 -57.29 59.90
CA ASP A 560 -10.88 -58.52 59.40
C ASP A 560 -11.71 -59.75 59.81
N ASN A 561 -12.30 -60.42 58.81
CA ASN A 561 -12.75 -61.79 58.97
C ASN A 561 -11.91 -62.68 58.02
N PRO A 562 -11.01 -63.51 58.54
CA PRO A 562 -10.18 -64.38 57.71
C PRO A 562 -10.99 -65.62 57.36
N ASP A 563 -11.42 -65.73 56.10
CA ASP A 563 -11.58 -66.97 55.33
C ASP A 563 -12.60 -66.78 54.20
N THR A 564 -12.18 -66.18 53.09
CA THR A 564 -12.75 -66.48 51.76
C THR A 564 -11.74 -66.08 50.69
N PRO A 565 -11.35 -66.96 49.74
CA PRO A 565 -10.52 -66.55 48.61
C PRO A 565 -11.30 -65.58 47.72
N GLU A 566 -10.77 -64.38 47.50
CA GLU A 566 -11.31 -63.45 46.50
C GLU A 566 -11.20 -64.05 45.10
N GLN A 567 -12.34 -64.20 44.44
CA GLN A 567 -12.44 -64.56 43.04
C GLN A 567 -12.19 -63.27 42.21
N PRO A 568 -11.37 -63.30 41.15
CA PRO A 568 -11.19 -62.14 40.29
C PRO A 568 -12.50 -61.74 39.62
N ASP A 569 -12.87 -60.47 39.74
CA ASP A 569 -14.02 -59.89 39.05
C ASP A 569 -13.84 -59.99 37.54
N ILE A 570 -14.79 -60.66 36.90
CA ILE A 570 -14.86 -60.83 35.46
C ILE A 570 -15.45 -59.54 34.88
N LEU A 571 -14.63 -58.76 34.16
CA LEU A 571 -15.13 -57.68 33.31
C LEU A 571 -16.05 -58.27 32.22
N LEU A 572 -17.18 -57.61 31.96
CA LEU A 572 -17.98 -57.87 30.75
C LEU A 572 -17.10 -57.58 29.52
N PRO A 573 -17.04 -58.48 28.52
CA PRO A 573 -16.22 -58.26 27.34
C PRO A 573 -16.78 -57.10 26.52
N THR A 574 -15.94 -56.10 26.26
CA THR A 574 -16.10 -55.18 25.13
C THR A 574 -16.04 -55.99 23.83
N ASP A 575 -16.86 -55.62 22.84
CA ASP A 575 -16.95 -56.31 21.56
C ASP A 575 -15.56 -56.34 20.87
N PRO A 576 -14.94 -57.52 20.68
CA PRO A 576 -13.61 -57.66 20.09
C PRO A 576 -13.57 -57.34 18.58
N THR A 577 -14.68 -56.89 17.99
CA THR A 577 -14.78 -56.50 16.58
C THR A 577 -14.71 -54.99 16.31
N ASP A 578 -14.54 -54.15 17.32
CA ASP A 578 -14.39 -52.69 17.14
C ASP A 578 -12.89 -52.27 17.05
N PRO A 579 -12.35 -52.03 15.85
CA PRO A 579 -10.97 -51.60 15.66
C PRO A 579 -10.70 -50.16 16.12
N THR A 580 -11.71 -49.39 16.53
CA THR A 580 -11.53 -48.00 17.01
C THR A 580 -11.10 -47.92 18.48
N ALA A 581 -11.17 -49.01 19.23
CA ALA A 581 -10.85 -49.05 20.66
C ALA A 581 -9.35 -49.18 21.00
N HIS A 582 -8.48 -49.35 20.00
CA HIS A 582 -7.04 -49.54 20.19
C HIS A 582 -6.24 -48.39 19.54
N ILE A 583 -6.17 -47.24 20.22
CA ILE A 583 -5.19 -46.18 19.92
C ILE A 583 -3.96 -46.44 20.79
N VAL A 584 -2.95 -47.12 20.24
CA VAL A 584 -1.72 -47.47 20.96
C VAL A 584 -0.67 -46.37 20.79
N LYS A 585 -0.07 -45.97 21.90
CA LYS A 585 1.06 -45.03 21.98
C LYS A 585 2.26 -45.48 21.11
N PRO A 586 2.79 -44.64 20.19
CA PRO A 586 3.93 -45.01 19.33
C PRO A 586 5.22 -45.31 20.11
N GLU A 587 5.28 -44.91 21.39
CA GLU A 587 6.35 -45.21 22.33
C GLU A 587 6.52 -46.71 22.55
N LEU A 588 5.44 -47.51 22.48
CA LEU A 588 5.52 -48.97 22.61
C LEU A 588 6.23 -49.62 21.42
N GLY A 589 6.00 -49.10 20.20
CA GLY A 589 6.72 -49.55 18.99
C GLY A 589 8.22 -49.21 19.06
N SER A 590 8.54 -48.01 19.54
CA SER A 590 9.93 -47.57 19.73
C SER A 590 10.63 -48.32 20.87
N TYR A 591 9.93 -48.60 21.98
CA TYR A 591 10.45 -49.39 23.09
C TYR A 591 10.68 -50.84 22.69
N ALA A 592 9.75 -51.46 21.95
CA ALA A 592 9.93 -52.80 21.41
C ALA A 592 11.12 -52.86 20.44
N ALA A 593 11.27 -51.86 19.56
CA ALA A 593 12.39 -51.78 18.63
C ALA A 593 13.74 -51.60 19.34
N ASN A 594 13.80 -50.73 20.37
CA ASN A 594 15.01 -50.56 21.19
C ASN A 594 15.32 -51.81 22.02
N LEU A 595 14.31 -52.49 22.56
CA LEU A 595 14.49 -53.74 23.30
C LEU A 595 14.98 -54.86 22.38
N LEU A 596 14.45 -54.94 21.15
CA LEU A 596 14.89 -55.90 20.14
C LEU A 596 16.33 -55.61 19.72
N ALA A 597 16.66 -54.33 19.44
CA ALA A 597 18.02 -53.90 19.13
C ALA A 597 19.00 -54.17 20.28
N SER A 598 18.61 -53.93 21.54
CA SER A 598 19.42 -54.24 22.73
C SER A 598 19.62 -55.75 22.91
N ASN A 599 18.60 -56.57 22.65
CA ASN A 599 18.68 -58.02 22.76
C ASN A 599 19.43 -58.68 21.59
N THR A 600 19.59 -57.99 20.45
CA THR A 600 20.37 -58.47 19.30
C THR A 600 21.76 -57.82 19.16
N LEU A 601 22.08 -56.83 20.00
CA LEU A 601 23.31 -56.02 19.92
C LEU A 601 24.61 -56.85 20.05
N PHE A 602 24.54 -58.03 20.68
CA PHE A 602 25.67 -58.94 20.85
C PHE A 602 25.52 -60.26 20.07
N THR A 603 24.46 -60.40 19.29
CA THR A 603 24.10 -61.61 18.54
C THR A 603 24.24 -61.42 17.04
N MET A 604 25.17 -60.56 16.61
CA MET A 604 25.56 -60.47 15.21
C MET A 604 26.45 -61.65 14.85
N THR A 605 26.07 -62.43 13.85
CA THR A 605 26.93 -63.51 13.35
C THR A 605 28.13 -62.93 12.60
N LEU A 606 29.20 -63.71 12.40
CA LEU A 606 30.34 -63.28 11.56
C LEU A 606 29.86 -62.86 10.15
N ASN A 607 28.77 -63.45 9.68
CA ASN A 607 28.11 -63.15 8.41
C ASN A 607 27.48 -61.75 8.38
N ASP A 608 26.87 -61.32 9.49
CA ASP A 608 26.21 -60.00 9.61
C ASP A 608 27.21 -58.85 9.74
N ARG A 609 28.46 -59.14 10.14
CA ARG A 609 29.55 -58.14 10.26
C ARG A 609 30.44 -58.02 9.02
N LEU A 610 30.41 -58.98 8.11
CA LEU A 610 31.32 -59.00 6.94
C LEU A 610 30.78 -58.23 5.73
N GLY A 611 29.51 -57.81 5.73
CA GLY A 611 28.94 -56.97 4.65
C GLY A 611 29.07 -57.57 3.25
N GLU A 612 29.24 -58.89 3.12
CA GLU A 612 29.55 -59.54 1.86
C GLU A 612 28.26 -59.72 1.03
N THR A 613 28.16 -59.00 -0.08
CA THR A 613 27.07 -59.15 -1.05
C THR A 613 27.13 -60.54 -1.67
N ARG A 614 26.05 -61.33 -1.56
CA ARG A 614 25.91 -62.59 -2.30
C ARG A 614 25.86 -62.34 -3.81
N TYR A 615 27.02 -62.32 -4.46
CA TYR A 615 27.15 -62.44 -5.92
C TYR A 615 28.23 -63.47 -6.23
N SER A 616 27.83 -64.71 -6.48
CA SER A 616 28.64 -65.69 -7.20
C SER A 616 27.78 -66.90 -7.56
N ASP A 617 27.07 -66.84 -8.69
CA ASP A 617 27.13 -67.88 -9.73
C ASP A 617 26.39 -67.40 -10.99
N ALA A 618 27.04 -66.52 -11.76
CA ALA A 618 26.58 -66.16 -13.10
C ALA A 618 27.79 -65.88 -13.98
N LEU A 619 28.72 -66.83 -14.09
CA LEU A 619 29.72 -66.86 -15.17
C LEU A 619 30.15 -68.31 -15.45
N LYS A 620 29.20 -69.12 -15.90
CA LYS A 620 29.51 -70.16 -16.90
C LYS A 620 28.86 -69.79 -18.22
N SER A 621 29.74 -69.43 -19.16
CA SER A 621 29.52 -69.34 -20.60
C SER A 621 29.03 -67.99 -21.14
N GLN A 622 30.00 -67.14 -21.53
CA GLN A 622 30.26 -66.69 -22.91
C GLN A 622 31.15 -65.43 -22.85
N LYS A 623 32.47 -65.60 -22.88
CA LYS A 623 33.33 -65.29 -24.04
C LYS A 623 33.02 -63.97 -24.78
N HIS A 624 33.96 -63.05 -24.59
CA HIS A 624 34.57 -62.09 -25.52
C HIS A 624 34.14 -60.61 -25.49
N SER A 625 35.16 -59.85 -25.05
CA SER A 625 35.46 -58.42 -25.16
C SER A 625 35.34 -57.83 -26.57
N GLY A 626 35.01 -56.54 -26.63
CA GLY A 626 35.27 -55.66 -27.77
C GLY A 626 34.77 -54.24 -27.55
N ASN A 627 35.71 -53.30 -27.36
CA ASN A 627 35.53 -51.84 -27.28
C ASN A 627 34.65 -51.27 -28.42
N ILE A 628 33.79 -50.28 -28.11
CA ILE A 628 33.83 -48.86 -28.57
C ILE A 628 33.15 -48.01 -27.48
#